data_AF-A0AAV7YVB8-F1
#
_entry.id   AF-A0AAV7YVB8-F1
#
_cell.length_a   1.000
_cell.length_b   1.000
_cell.length_c   1.000
_cell.angle_alpha   90.00
_cell.angle_beta   90.00
_cell.angle_gamma   90.00
#
_symmetry.space_group_name_H-M   'P 1'
#
loop_
_entity.id
_entity.type
_entity.pdbx_description
1 polymer ?
#
loop_
_entity_poly.entity_id
_entity_poly.type
_entity_poly.pdbx_seq_one_letter_code
_entity_poly.pdbx_strand_id
1 'polypeptide(L)'
;MKNFYTIVIFFVVLTILAQCDVDHTCKWERDGHQYDFNPLTLKTSNYNYQDEAGVQYVWNVCIPTNTQNDCTCCTSGKYNSWTRHNTTCRYWGEYSNGEQYAYADPNNYGTGVKISNQVLSSLGHTLRSTAIYLFCNPNYDNQIISCYEQDSMPSHVQMNIATKYACRTTPTPIPTPTSDPTSCMTIQDNMLYDLRAVRGTYKYTDKDTKNQYWLSFCKNLDDVSGCSCCKAHVNTGYLLQNGACTELGDLSTSDWMPFSDDPNEGVTLEYDKMDSLNHKKRSMKWDFVCDSDAKGEITEVIERSLTPPRTEITFTTKHACPIDPLHPSPSPTASVTTKNTSPSSSTGGLSGGYTFMVVVVCCIACFVFGLIVNKYRSDKKGNKYQQL
;
A
#
# COMPACT_ATOMS: atom_id res chain seq x y z
N MET A 1 -15.02 38.16 24.94
CA MET A 1 -15.71 38.02 23.63
C MET A 1 -14.80 37.52 22.50
N LYS A 2 -13.55 37.99 22.32
CA LYS A 2 -12.66 37.50 21.25
C LYS A 2 -12.41 35.98 21.26
N ASN A 3 -12.24 35.37 22.43
CA ASN A 3 -11.99 33.92 22.53
C ASN A 3 -13.20 33.03 22.22
N PHE A 4 -14.42 33.55 22.34
CA PHE A 4 -15.64 32.77 22.06
C PHE A 4 -15.84 32.59 20.56
N TYR A 5 -15.55 33.62 19.75
CA TYR A 5 -15.60 33.53 18.29
C TYR A 5 -14.58 32.54 17.74
N THR A 6 -13.37 32.49 18.31
CA THR A 6 -12.34 31.53 17.89
C THR A 6 -12.76 30.09 18.14
N ILE A 7 -13.39 29.80 19.28
CA ILE A 7 -13.87 28.44 19.61
C ILE A 7 -15.02 28.02 18.68
N VAL A 8 -15.99 28.91 18.43
CA VAL A 8 -17.11 28.61 17.53
C VAL A 8 -16.64 28.40 16.08
N ILE A 9 -15.70 29.21 15.59
CA ILE A 9 -15.10 29.03 14.27
C ILE A 9 -14.34 27.70 14.20
N PHE A 10 -13.61 27.32 15.25
CA PHE A 10 -12.89 26.04 15.29
C PHE A 10 -13.83 24.84 15.23
N PHE A 11 -14.98 24.86 15.93
CA PHE A 11 -15.97 23.78 15.88
C PHE A 11 -16.75 23.71 14.55
N VAL A 12 -17.06 24.85 13.93
CA VAL A 12 -17.69 24.89 12.60
C VAL A 12 -16.72 24.39 11.54
N VAL A 13 -15.43 24.76 11.62
CA VAL A 13 -14.38 24.24 10.73
C VAL A 13 -14.19 22.73 10.97
N LEU A 14 -14.21 22.23 12.21
CA LEU A 14 -14.12 20.80 12.49
C LEU A 14 -15.30 19.99 11.94
N THR A 15 -16.51 20.54 11.98
CA THR A 15 -17.71 19.86 11.44
C THR A 15 -17.78 19.91 9.92
N ILE A 16 -17.29 20.99 9.30
CA ILE A 16 -17.13 21.07 7.84
C ILE A 16 -16.00 20.14 7.37
N LEU A 17 -14.90 20.00 8.12
CA LEU A 17 -13.83 19.04 7.85
C LEU A 17 -14.25 17.59 8.13
N ALA A 18 -15.19 17.35 9.06
CA ALA A 18 -15.79 16.02 9.28
C ALA A 18 -16.79 15.62 8.18
N GLN A 19 -17.19 16.56 7.30
CA GLN A 19 -17.94 16.31 6.07
C GLN A 19 -17.04 16.20 4.84
N CYS A 20 -15.72 16.14 5.01
CA CYS A 20 -14.86 15.64 3.94
C CYS A 20 -15.38 14.26 3.56
N ASP A 21 -15.64 14.07 2.25
CA ASP A 21 -15.86 12.77 1.63
C ASP A 21 -14.92 11.79 2.32
N VAL A 22 -15.50 10.91 3.14
CA VAL A 22 -14.74 9.77 3.62
C VAL A 22 -14.49 9.02 2.33
N ASP A 23 -13.31 9.21 1.76
CA ASP A 23 -12.77 8.31 0.74
C ASP A 23 -12.85 6.95 1.42
N HIS A 24 -13.96 6.22 1.20
CA HIS A 24 -14.05 4.88 1.73
C HIS A 24 -13.00 4.12 0.95
N THR A 25 -11.86 3.95 1.60
CA THR A 25 -10.80 3.15 1.07
C THR A 25 -11.40 1.78 0.85
N CYS A 26 -11.30 1.25 -0.38
CA CYS A 26 -11.72 -0.11 -0.69
C CYS A 26 -10.66 -1.10 -0.18
N LYS A 27 -10.13 -0.82 1.01
CA LYS A 27 -9.10 -1.57 1.71
C LYS A 27 -9.66 -1.99 3.04
N TRP A 28 -9.37 -3.22 3.43
CA TRP A 28 -9.96 -3.82 4.60
C TRP A 28 -8.95 -4.71 5.31
N GLU A 29 -9.00 -4.79 6.63
CA GLU A 29 -8.08 -5.61 7.43
C GLU A 29 -8.85 -6.54 8.37
N ARG A 30 -8.46 -7.81 8.41
CA ARG A 30 -9.05 -8.82 9.32
C ARG A 30 -8.04 -9.90 9.66
N ASP A 31 -7.96 -10.24 10.94
CA ASP A 31 -7.08 -11.31 11.45
C ASP A 31 -5.60 -11.11 11.02
N GLY A 32 -5.17 -9.85 10.88
CA GLY A 32 -3.82 -9.48 10.42
C GLY A 32 -3.59 -9.54 8.90
N HIS A 33 -4.64 -9.72 8.10
CA HIS A 33 -4.56 -9.73 6.63
C HIS A 33 -5.23 -8.51 6.04
N GLN A 34 -4.54 -7.85 5.11
CA GLN A 34 -5.08 -6.74 4.35
C GLN A 34 -5.63 -7.19 2.99
N TYR A 35 -6.86 -6.80 2.71
CA TYR A 35 -7.55 -7.03 1.45
C TYR A 35 -7.65 -5.68 0.72
N ASP A 36 -7.22 -5.65 -0.54
CA ASP A 36 -7.32 -4.46 -1.40
C ASP A 36 -8.26 -4.74 -2.56
N PHE A 37 -9.45 -4.15 -2.49
CA PHE A 37 -10.50 -4.25 -3.49
C PHE A 37 -10.54 -3.04 -4.42
N ASN A 38 -9.64 -2.06 -4.29
CA ASN A 38 -9.55 -0.93 -5.23
C ASN A 38 -9.43 -1.36 -6.70
N PRO A 39 -8.75 -2.48 -7.05
CA PRO A 39 -8.75 -2.96 -8.44
C PRO A 39 -10.13 -3.39 -8.98
N LEU A 40 -11.09 -3.67 -8.10
CA LEU A 40 -12.48 -3.97 -8.47
C LEU A 40 -13.34 -2.70 -8.60
N THR A 41 -12.82 -1.53 -8.28
CA THR A 41 -13.55 -0.26 -8.37
C THR A 41 -13.51 0.27 -9.81
N LEU A 42 -14.65 0.26 -10.51
CA LEU A 42 -14.74 0.71 -11.89
C LEU A 42 -15.10 2.20 -11.97
N LYS A 43 -14.11 3.09 -12.11
CA LYS A 43 -14.35 4.54 -12.10
C LYS A 43 -15.08 5.09 -13.32
N THR A 44 -15.03 4.41 -14.46
CA THR A 44 -15.60 4.89 -15.74
C THR A 44 -16.68 3.98 -16.30
N SER A 45 -16.93 2.83 -15.67
CA SER A 45 -17.90 1.82 -16.10
C SER A 45 -18.60 1.17 -14.90
N ASN A 46 -19.49 0.21 -15.15
CA ASN A 46 -20.11 -0.62 -14.12
C ASN A 46 -19.92 -2.09 -14.47
N TYR A 47 -20.00 -2.94 -13.46
CA TYR A 47 -20.27 -4.35 -13.70
C TYR A 47 -21.72 -4.52 -14.12
N ASN A 48 -21.93 -5.32 -15.15
CA ASN A 48 -23.25 -5.63 -15.68
C ASN A 48 -23.39 -7.14 -15.81
N TYR A 49 -24.53 -7.68 -15.41
CA TYR A 49 -24.93 -9.06 -15.61
C TYR A 49 -26.38 -9.09 -16.08
N GLN A 50 -26.73 -10.00 -16.98
CA GLN A 50 -28.10 -10.21 -17.40
C GLN A 50 -28.48 -11.66 -17.15
N ASP A 51 -29.59 -11.88 -16.44
CA ASP A 51 -30.10 -13.24 -16.22
C ASP A 51 -30.90 -13.74 -17.42
N GLU A 52 -31.31 -15.00 -17.36
CA GLU A 52 -32.09 -15.66 -18.43
C GLU A 52 -33.47 -15.02 -18.64
N ALA A 53 -34.02 -14.36 -17.62
CA ALA A 53 -35.28 -13.61 -17.71
C ALA A 53 -35.10 -12.21 -18.34
N GLY A 54 -33.86 -11.84 -18.67
CA GLY A 54 -33.52 -10.57 -19.29
C GLY A 54 -33.40 -9.41 -18.29
N VAL A 55 -33.44 -9.67 -16.98
CA VAL A 55 -33.20 -8.66 -15.95
C VAL A 55 -31.71 -8.31 -15.94
N GLN A 56 -31.42 -7.01 -16.06
CA GLN A 56 -30.06 -6.50 -15.98
C GLN A 56 -29.74 -6.10 -14.54
N TYR A 57 -28.62 -6.57 -14.02
CA TYR A 57 -28.06 -6.23 -12.72
C TYR A 57 -26.83 -5.37 -12.97
N VAL A 58 -26.78 -4.22 -12.31
CA VAL A 58 -25.69 -3.26 -12.47
C VAL A 58 -25.17 -2.86 -11.10
N TRP A 59 -23.85 -2.91 -10.94
CA TRP A 59 -23.22 -2.58 -9.66
C TRP A 59 -21.80 -2.08 -9.80
N ASN A 60 -21.27 -1.59 -8.69
CA ASN A 60 -19.88 -1.20 -8.55
C ASN A 60 -19.37 -1.56 -7.15
N VAL A 61 -18.05 -1.62 -6.98
CA VAL A 61 -17.40 -2.01 -5.73
C VAL A 61 -16.79 -0.78 -5.07
N CYS A 62 -17.23 -0.51 -3.83
CA CYS A 62 -16.80 0.64 -3.02
C CYS A 62 -16.97 2.03 -3.66
N ILE A 63 -17.75 2.18 -4.73
CA ILE A 63 -18.15 3.48 -5.27
C ILE A 63 -19.58 3.39 -5.78
N PRO A 64 -20.26 4.53 -6.01
CA PRO A 64 -21.53 4.55 -6.73
C PRO A 64 -21.40 4.03 -8.16
N THR A 65 -22.51 3.56 -8.74
CA THR A 65 -22.54 3.20 -10.17
C THR A 65 -22.39 4.45 -11.04
N ASN A 66 -21.61 4.34 -12.11
CA ASN A 66 -21.48 5.38 -13.12
C ASN A 66 -22.79 5.53 -13.90
N THR A 67 -23.32 6.74 -13.91
CA THR A 67 -24.63 7.07 -14.51
C THR A 67 -24.54 7.53 -15.97
N GLN A 68 -23.35 7.55 -16.57
CA GLN A 68 -23.10 8.31 -17.80
C GLN A 68 -23.70 7.70 -19.08
N ASN A 69 -24.01 6.40 -19.11
CA ASN A 69 -24.35 5.73 -20.38
C ASN A 69 -25.77 5.12 -20.46
N ASP A 70 -26.59 5.17 -19.40
CA ASP A 70 -27.93 4.55 -19.40
C ASP A 70 -28.95 5.45 -18.65
N CYS A 71 -29.37 6.54 -19.32
CA CYS A 71 -30.08 7.69 -18.74
C CYS A 71 -31.45 7.41 -18.07
N THR A 72 -32.05 6.22 -18.21
CA THR A 72 -33.38 5.94 -17.66
C THR A 72 -33.38 5.52 -16.19
N CYS A 73 -32.25 5.05 -15.65
CA CYS A 73 -32.12 4.55 -14.27
C CYS A 73 -31.28 5.45 -13.36
N CYS A 74 -31.12 6.74 -13.70
CA CYS A 74 -30.16 7.61 -13.02
C CYS A 74 -30.84 8.49 -11.95
N THR A 75 -30.93 8.00 -10.71
CA THR A 75 -31.03 8.91 -9.56
C THR A 75 -29.64 9.10 -8.95
N SER A 76 -29.19 10.36 -8.98
CA SER A 76 -28.00 10.94 -8.35
C SER A 76 -27.05 9.96 -7.64
N GLY A 77 -25.89 9.64 -8.24
CA GLY A 77 -24.62 9.12 -7.69
C GLY A 77 -24.52 8.55 -6.28
N LYS A 78 -25.56 7.93 -5.73
CA LYS A 78 -25.69 7.48 -4.34
C LYS A 78 -25.78 5.97 -4.24
N TYR A 79 -26.30 5.33 -5.28
CA TYR A 79 -26.49 3.89 -5.31
C TYR A 79 -25.29 3.21 -5.94
N ASN A 80 -24.84 2.11 -5.34
CA ASN A 80 -23.80 1.26 -5.91
C ASN A 80 -24.35 -0.01 -6.56
N SER A 81 -25.67 -0.22 -6.54
CA SER A 81 -26.32 -1.35 -7.18
C SER A 81 -27.79 -1.07 -7.54
N TRP A 82 -28.20 -1.53 -8.72
CA TRP A 82 -29.57 -1.47 -9.21
C TRP A 82 -29.86 -2.61 -10.21
N THR A 83 -31.14 -2.91 -10.41
CA THR A 83 -31.61 -3.81 -11.47
C THR A 83 -32.52 -3.07 -12.44
N ARG A 84 -32.54 -3.50 -13.71
CA ARG A 84 -33.44 -3.03 -14.76
C ARG A 84 -34.16 -4.21 -15.38
N HIS A 85 -35.48 -4.15 -15.34
CA HIS A 85 -36.35 -5.04 -16.07
C HIS A 85 -37.23 -4.20 -17.01
N ASN A 86 -37.03 -4.35 -18.32
CA ASN A 86 -37.60 -3.47 -19.35
C ASN A 86 -37.25 -1.99 -19.08
N THR A 87 -38.25 -1.14 -18.87
CA THR A 87 -38.10 0.30 -18.58
C THR A 87 -38.10 0.61 -17.09
N THR A 88 -38.25 -0.39 -16.22
CA THR A 88 -38.36 -0.18 -14.77
C THR A 88 -37.04 -0.45 -14.08
N CYS A 89 -36.58 0.50 -13.27
CA CYS A 89 -35.35 0.42 -12.51
C CYS A 89 -35.65 0.23 -11.02
N ARG A 90 -34.87 -0.62 -10.36
CA ARG A 90 -35.01 -0.93 -8.93
C ARG A 90 -33.64 -0.79 -8.25
N TYR A 91 -33.54 0.08 -7.25
CA TYR A 91 -32.30 0.29 -6.50
C TYR A 91 -32.24 -0.61 -5.27
N TRP A 92 -31.04 -1.13 -4.98
CA TRP A 92 -30.84 -2.17 -3.97
C TRP A 92 -29.87 -1.81 -2.84
N GLY A 93 -28.92 -0.89 -3.09
CA GLY A 93 -27.94 -0.44 -2.09
C GLY A 93 -27.49 1.01 -2.28
N GLU A 94 -27.53 1.81 -1.21
CA GLU A 94 -26.83 3.10 -1.15
C GLU A 94 -25.39 2.86 -0.68
N TYR A 95 -24.44 3.50 -1.36
CA TYR A 95 -23.02 3.40 -1.04
C TYR A 95 -22.70 3.93 0.36
N SER A 96 -23.37 5.01 0.79
CA SER A 96 -23.11 5.67 2.07
C SER A 96 -23.50 4.86 3.31
N ASN A 97 -24.25 3.75 3.13
CA ASN A 97 -24.75 2.90 4.22
C ASN A 97 -24.21 1.46 4.11
N GLY A 98 -23.10 1.27 3.39
CA GLY A 98 -22.48 -0.04 3.22
C GLY A 98 -21.79 -0.52 4.49
N GLU A 99 -22.17 -1.69 5.00
CA GLU A 99 -21.41 -2.41 6.01
C GLU A 99 -20.57 -3.50 5.32
N GLN A 100 -19.27 -3.49 5.54
CA GLN A 100 -18.34 -4.49 5.01
C GLN A 100 -18.03 -5.51 6.09
N TYR A 101 -18.27 -6.80 5.80
CA TYR A 101 -18.00 -7.91 6.70
C TYR A 101 -17.30 -9.02 5.92
N ALA A 102 -16.13 -9.52 6.32
CA ALA A 102 -15.82 -10.89 5.88
C ALA A 102 -16.56 -11.91 6.72
N TYR A 103 -16.72 -13.07 6.13
CA TYR A 103 -17.26 -14.23 6.77
C TYR A 103 -16.42 -15.42 6.29
N ALA A 104 -16.16 -16.36 7.18
CA ALA A 104 -15.73 -17.66 6.72
C ALA A 104 -16.98 -18.35 6.19
N ASP A 105 -17.00 -18.72 4.91
CA ASP A 105 -18.05 -19.60 4.41
C ASP A 105 -17.81 -21.00 5.01
N PRO A 106 -18.74 -21.52 5.85
CA PRO A 106 -18.58 -22.84 6.44
C PRO A 106 -18.65 -23.99 5.41
N ASN A 107 -19.05 -23.72 4.16
CA ASN A 107 -19.30 -24.74 3.14
C ASN A 107 -18.17 -24.92 2.10
N ASN A 108 -16.89 -24.84 2.53
CA ASN A 108 -15.70 -25.26 1.76
C ASN A 108 -15.22 -24.41 0.56
N TYR A 109 -15.77 -23.23 0.28
CA TYR A 109 -15.27 -22.37 -0.82
C TYR A 109 -14.12 -21.42 -0.44
N GLY A 110 -13.51 -21.60 0.73
CA GLY A 110 -12.43 -20.74 1.23
C GLY A 110 -12.95 -19.46 1.92
N THR A 111 -12.02 -18.63 2.40
CA THR A 111 -12.34 -17.32 2.99
C THR A 111 -12.96 -16.40 1.94
N GLY A 112 -14.14 -15.85 2.22
CA GLY A 112 -14.84 -14.91 1.35
C GLY A 112 -15.11 -13.57 2.03
N VAL A 113 -15.25 -12.50 1.25
CA VAL A 113 -15.58 -11.16 1.78
C VAL A 113 -16.97 -10.76 1.31
N LYS A 114 -17.83 -10.33 2.25
CA LYS A 114 -19.17 -9.84 1.96
C LYS A 114 -19.20 -8.31 2.06
N ILE A 115 -19.59 -7.67 0.98
CA ILE A 115 -19.92 -6.24 0.96
C ILE A 115 -21.44 -6.14 0.98
N SER A 116 -22.01 -5.64 2.09
CA SER A 116 -23.45 -5.45 2.23
C SER A 116 -23.80 -3.98 2.09
N ASN A 117 -24.79 -3.67 1.26
CA ASN A 117 -25.33 -2.32 1.12
C ASN A 117 -26.82 -2.37 1.43
N GLN A 118 -27.32 -1.37 2.14
CA GLN A 118 -28.74 -1.31 2.51
C GLN A 118 -29.32 0.03 2.04
N VAL A 119 -30.55 -0.03 1.54
CA VAL A 119 -31.38 1.16 1.32
C VAL A 119 -32.47 1.17 2.37
N LEU A 120 -32.43 2.20 3.23
CA LEU A 120 -33.55 2.52 4.09
C LEU A 120 -34.59 3.29 3.27
N SER A 121 -35.72 2.65 3.00
CA SER A 121 -36.90 3.36 2.48
C SER A 121 -37.27 4.52 3.41
N SER A 122 -37.49 5.71 2.85
CA SER A 122 -37.95 6.91 3.58
C SER A 122 -39.30 6.71 4.28
N LEU A 123 -40.03 5.65 3.92
CA LEU A 123 -41.31 5.25 4.50
C LEU A 123 -41.18 4.11 5.51
N GLY A 124 -39.97 3.68 5.89
CA GLY A 124 -39.73 2.78 7.03
C GLY A 124 -40.16 1.31 6.89
N HIS A 125 -40.71 0.89 5.74
CA HIS A 125 -41.35 -0.43 5.61
C HIS A 125 -40.72 -1.38 4.60
N THR A 126 -39.70 -0.97 3.84
CA THR A 126 -39.02 -1.88 2.91
C THR A 126 -37.52 -1.63 2.94
N LEU A 127 -36.82 -2.50 3.66
CA LEU A 127 -35.37 -2.63 3.56
C LEU A 127 -35.09 -3.43 2.29
N ARG A 128 -34.41 -2.80 1.34
CA ARG A 128 -33.74 -3.51 0.25
C ARG A 128 -32.27 -3.58 0.58
N SER A 129 -31.66 -4.70 0.23
CA SER A 129 -30.23 -4.87 0.44
C SER A 129 -29.56 -5.55 -0.74
N THR A 130 -28.29 -5.24 -0.93
CA THR A 130 -27.41 -5.95 -1.85
C THR A 130 -26.29 -6.57 -1.05
N ALA A 131 -25.99 -7.84 -1.32
CA ALA A 131 -24.81 -8.51 -0.81
C ALA A 131 -23.92 -8.95 -1.98
N ILE A 132 -22.69 -8.45 -2.01
CA ILE A 132 -21.64 -8.94 -2.92
C ILE A 132 -20.73 -9.85 -2.12
N TYR A 133 -20.68 -11.11 -2.52
CA TYR A 133 -19.83 -12.15 -1.96
C TYR A 133 -18.64 -12.37 -2.88
N LEU A 134 -17.45 -12.05 -2.39
CA LEU A 134 -16.19 -12.20 -3.09
C LEU A 134 -15.51 -13.50 -2.61
N PHE A 135 -15.31 -14.44 -3.50
CA PHE A 135 -14.67 -15.73 -3.25
C PHE A 135 -13.23 -15.69 -3.76
N CYS A 136 -12.28 -16.17 -2.96
CA CYS A 136 -10.90 -16.29 -3.40
C CYS A 136 -10.79 -17.25 -4.58
N ASN A 137 -10.30 -16.76 -5.71
CA ASN A 137 -9.83 -17.59 -6.80
C ASN A 137 -8.61 -16.93 -7.46
N PRO A 138 -7.40 -17.50 -7.33
CA PRO A 138 -6.17 -16.86 -7.82
C PRO A 138 -6.12 -16.74 -9.35
N ASN A 139 -6.95 -17.49 -10.07
CA ASN A 139 -6.92 -17.53 -11.53
C ASN A 139 -7.83 -16.50 -12.21
N TYR A 140 -8.66 -15.79 -11.46
CA TYR A 140 -9.60 -14.82 -12.02
C TYR A 140 -9.39 -13.43 -11.43
N ASP A 141 -9.34 -12.41 -12.27
CA ASP A 141 -9.37 -11.02 -11.81
C ASP A 141 -10.74 -10.69 -11.22
N ASN A 142 -11.82 -11.05 -11.91
CA ASN A 142 -13.21 -10.79 -11.51
C ASN A 142 -14.22 -11.59 -12.37
N GLN A 143 -14.54 -12.82 -11.97
CA GLN A 143 -15.56 -13.62 -12.64
C GLN A 143 -16.86 -13.62 -11.84
N ILE A 144 -17.96 -13.22 -12.46
CA ILE A 144 -19.30 -13.35 -11.87
C ILE A 144 -19.71 -14.82 -11.94
N ILE A 145 -19.90 -15.44 -10.78
CA ILE A 145 -20.31 -16.85 -10.67
C ILE A 145 -21.84 -16.94 -10.81
N SER A 146 -22.56 -16.10 -10.07
CA SER A 146 -24.01 -16.10 -10.07
C SER A 146 -24.55 -14.78 -9.53
N CYS A 147 -25.70 -14.34 -10.02
CA CYS A 147 -26.50 -13.27 -9.44
C CYS A 147 -27.93 -13.77 -9.30
N TYR A 148 -28.55 -13.56 -8.13
CA TYR A 148 -29.97 -13.85 -7.97
C TYR A 148 -30.64 -12.86 -7.02
N GLU A 149 -31.90 -12.57 -7.33
CA GLU A 149 -32.81 -11.81 -6.50
C GLU A 149 -33.58 -12.80 -5.62
N GLN A 150 -33.52 -12.60 -4.30
CA GLN A 150 -34.33 -13.35 -3.36
C GLN A 150 -35.44 -12.43 -2.86
N ASP A 151 -36.66 -12.74 -3.31
CA ASP A 151 -37.92 -12.11 -2.89
C ASP A 151 -38.34 -12.54 -1.47
N SER A 152 -37.43 -12.44 -0.51
CA SER A 152 -37.75 -12.51 0.92
C SER A 152 -38.10 -11.12 1.46
N MET A 153 -38.64 -11.02 2.68
CA MET A 153 -38.68 -9.77 3.45
C MET A 153 -37.57 -9.83 4.51
N PRO A 154 -36.52 -8.98 4.45
CA PRO A 154 -36.26 -7.95 3.43
C PRO A 154 -35.83 -8.53 2.06
N SER A 155 -36.16 -7.80 0.98
CA SER A 155 -35.79 -8.21 -0.38
C SER A 155 -34.30 -7.99 -0.56
N HIS A 156 -33.60 -8.99 -1.09
CA HIS A 156 -32.16 -8.90 -1.24
C HIS A 156 -31.67 -9.42 -2.59
N VAL A 157 -30.68 -8.74 -3.14
CA VAL A 157 -29.92 -9.21 -4.29
C VAL A 157 -28.59 -9.74 -3.80
N GLN A 158 -28.27 -10.97 -4.20
CA GLN A 158 -26.99 -11.61 -3.91
C GLN A 158 -26.18 -11.75 -5.20
N MET A 159 -24.92 -11.30 -5.15
CA MET A 159 -23.94 -11.46 -6.21
C MET A 159 -22.75 -12.25 -5.69
N ASN A 160 -22.37 -13.32 -6.40
CA ASN A 160 -21.22 -14.14 -6.09
C ASN A 160 -20.14 -13.91 -7.14
N ILE A 161 -18.95 -13.50 -6.74
CA ILE A 161 -17.83 -13.15 -7.63
C ILE A 161 -16.58 -13.93 -7.20
N ALA A 162 -15.98 -14.68 -8.11
CA ALA A 162 -14.64 -15.25 -7.94
C ALA A 162 -13.58 -14.21 -8.32
N THR A 163 -12.63 -13.94 -7.42
CA THR A 163 -11.57 -12.95 -7.67
C THR A 163 -10.31 -13.25 -6.86
N LYS A 164 -9.15 -12.96 -7.44
CA LYS A 164 -7.85 -13.04 -6.76
C LYS A 164 -7.72 -12.00 -5.65
N TYR A 165 -8.46 -10.90 -5.70
CA TYR A 165 -8.42 -9.83 -4.69
C TYR A 165 -9.12 -10.23 -3.37
N ALA A 166 -9.95 -11.27 -3.39
CA ALA A 166 -10.54 -11.87 -2.19
C ALA A 166 -9.68 -12.98 -1.58
N CYS A 167 -8.59 -13.35 -2.25
CA CYS A 167 -7.62 -14.25 -1.66
C CYS A 167 -6.92 -13.56 -0.49
N ARG A 168 -6.71 -14.35 0.56
CA ARG A 168 -5.87 -13.93 1.68
C ARG A 168 -4.53 -13.53 1.07
N THR A 169 -4.22 -12.24 1.12
CA THR A 169 -2.85 -11.82 0.91
C THR A 169 -2.05 -12.55 1.98
N THR A 170 -1.02 -13.29 1.56
CA THR A 170 0.03 -13.77 2.47
C THR A 170 0.33 -12.60 3.41
N PRO A 171 0.31 -12.82 4.75
CA PRO A 171 0.29 -11.74 5.73
C PRO A 171 1.27 -10.68 5.28
N THR A 172 0.77 -9.44 5.16
CA THR A 172 1.56 -8.32 4.68
C THR A 172 2.91 -8.41 5.37
N PRO A 173 4.02 -8.61 4.64
CA PRO A 173 5.32 -8.66 5.27
C PRO A 173 5.42 -7.40 6.13
N ILE A 174 5.93 -7.57 7.36
CA ILE A 174 6.34 -6.50 8.28
C ILE A 174 6.68 -5.29 7.42
N PRO A 175 5.99 -4.14 7.59
CA PRO A 175 5.89 -3.07 6.59
C PRO A 175 7.21 -2.97 5.89
N THR A 176 7.26 -3.39 4.61
CA THR A 176 8.50 -3.31 3.84
C THR A 176 8.95 -1.87 4.01
N PRO A 177 10.05 -1.60 4.75
CA PRO A 177 10.56 -0.26 4.82
C PRO A 177 10.71 0.13 3.36
N THR A 178 10.11 1.25 2.96
CA THR A 178 10.32 1.82 1.62
C THR A 178 11.81 1.66 1.37
N SER A 179 12.18 0.79 0.43
CA SER A 179 13.52 0.22 0.37
C SER A 179 14.46 1.35 0.03
N ASP A 180 14.91 2.05 1.07
CA ASP A 180 15.82 3.15 0.94
C ASP A 180 17.09 2.49 0.42
N PRO A 181 17.51 2.78 -0.82
CA PRO A 181 18.73 2.19 -1.39
C PRO A 181 19.93 2.38 -0.47
N THR A 182 19.90 3.43 0.37
CA THR A 182 20.96 3.74 1.31
C THR A 182 20.94 2.87 2.58
N SER A 183 19.85 2.14 2.83
CA SER A 183 19.71 1.26 3.98
C SER A 183 20.58 -0.01 3.88
N CYS A 184 20.91 -0.46 2.67
CA CYS A 184 21.55 -1.77 2.41
C CYS A 184 20.86 -2.97 3.05
N MET A 185 19.56 -2.88 3.27
CA MET A 185 18.79 -3.97 3.84
C MET A 185 17.61 -4.26 2.94
N THR A 186 17.30 -5.54 2.78
CA THR A 186 16.09 -5.96 2.07
C THR A 186 15.52 -7.21 2.71
N ILE A 187 14.21 -7.40 2.56
CA ILE A 187 13.52 -8.62 2.95
C ILE A 187 12.99 -9.25 1.66
N GLN A 188 13.40 -10.49 1.38
CA GLN A 188 12.89 -11.27 0.25
C GLN A 188 12.53 -12.66 0.72
N ASP A 189 11.37 -13.15 0.29
CA ASP A 189 10.85 -14.47 0.67
C ASP A 189 10.89 -14.74 2.19
N ASN A 190 10.55 -13.72 2.97
CA ASN A 190 10.62 -13.69 4.44
C ASN A 190 12.01 -13.80 5.07
N MET A 191 13.07 -13.70 4.28
CA MET A 191 14.45 -13.67 4.75
C MET A 191 15.00 -12.25 4.77
N LEU A 192 15.71 -11.88 5.83
CA LEU A 192 16.38 -10.59 5.95
C LEU A 192 17.81 -10.70 5.40
N TYR A 193 18.16 -9.80 4.48
CA TYR A 193 19.52 -9.60 3.99
C TYR A 193 20.03 -8.26 4.53
N ASP A 194 21.10 -8.29 5.33
CA ASP A 194 21.75 -7.10 5.90
C ASP A 194 23.16 -6.93 5.33
N LEU A 195 23.24 -6.14 4.26
CA LEU A 195 24.46 -5.90 3.51
C LEU A 195 25.16 -4.60 3.96
N ARG A 196 24.75 -3.98 5.06
CA ARG A 196 25.37 -2.73 5.57
C ARG A 196 26.87 -2.88 5.83
N ALA A 197 27.30 -4.06 6.26
CA ALA A 197 28.70 -4.36 6.51
C ALA A 197 29.59 -4.32 5.25
N VAL A 198 29.00 -4.49 4.07
CA VAL A 198 29.69 -4.43 2.78
C VAL A 198 29.35 -3.16 1.99
N ARG A 199 28.71 -2.18 2.63
CA ARG A 199 28.53 -0.84 2.05
C ARG A 199 29.89 -0.20 1.80
N GLY A 200 30.18 0.18 0.55
CA GLY A 200 31.51 0.67 0.22
C GLY A 200 31.69 1.11 -1.23
N THR A 201 32.91 1.56 -1.51
CA THR A 201 33.41 1.86 -2.84
C THR A 201 34.47 0.84 -3.20
N TYR A 202 34.37 0.26 -4.38
CA TYR A 202 35.18 -0.81 -4.89
C TYR A 202 35.85 -0.40 -6.18
N LYS A 203 37.09 -0.84 -6.37
CA LYS A 203 37.81 -0.72 -7.63
C LYS A 203 38.03 -2.10 -8.20
N TYR A 204 37.63 -2.31 -9.44
CA TYR A 204 37.88 -3.55 -10.17
C TYR A 204 38.59 -3.22 -11.49
N THR A 205 39.58 -4.01 -11.87
CA THR A 205 40.23 -3.90 -13.17
C THR A 205 40.09 -5.24 -13.86
N ASP A 206 39.39 -5.25 -14.98
CA ASP A 206 39.25 -6.45 -15.79
C ASP A 206 40.62 -6.85 -16.36
N LYS A 207 40.97 -8.12 -16.20
CA LYS A 207 42.32 -8.60 -16.54
C LYS A 207 42.57 -8.64 -18.05
N ASP A 208 41.52 -8.83 -18.85
CA ASP A 208 41.63 -9.08 -20.28
C ASP A 208 41.49 -7.78 -21.07
N THR A 209 40.44 -7.02 -20.80
CA THR A 209 40.12 -5.75 -21.48
C THR A 209 40.90 -4.57 -20.91
N LYS A 210 41.43 -4.68 -19.69
CA LYS A 210 42.01 -3.57 -18.90
C LYS A 210 41.01 -2.46 -18.57
N ASN A 211 39.71 -2.70 -18.76
CA ASN A 211 38.66 -1.82 -18.30
C ASN A 211 38.77 -1.62 -16.78
N GLN A 212 38.65 -0.38 -16.32
CA GLN A 212 38.68 -0.05 -14.89
C GLN A 212 37.30 0.39 -14.45
N TYR A 213 36.84 -0.17 -13.33
CA TYR A 213 35.53 0.09 -12.77
C TYR A 213 35.68 0.68 -11.37
N TRP A 214 34.92 1.73 -11.11
CA TRP A 214 34.72 2.29 -9.77
C TRP A 214 33.26 2.10 -9.44
N LEU A 215 33.00 1.22 -8.48
CA LEU A 215 31.68 0.71 -8.17
C LEU A 215 31.34 1.07 -6.73
N SER A 216 30.10 1.41 -6.47
CA SER A 216 29.61 1.83 -5.17
C SER A 216 28.31 1.12 -4.87
N PHE A 217 28.21 0.61 -3.65
CA PHE A 217 27.03 -0.11 -3.18
C PHE A 217 26.36 0.66 -2.04
N CYS A 218 25.06 0.90 -2.17
CA CYS A 218 24.18 1.70 -1.28
C CYS A 218 24.70 3.09 -0.89
N LYS A 219 25.59 3.66 -1.69
CA LYS A 219 26.02 5.04 -1.50
C LYS A 219 26.42 5.61 -2.84
N ASN A 220 26.38 6.93 -2.92
CA ASN A 220 26.95 7.64 -4.05
C ASN A 220 28.45 7.34 -4.12
N LEU A 221 28.96 7.26 -5.33
CA LEU A 221 30.39 7.22 -5.53
C LEU A 221 30.96 8.60 -5.16
N ASP A 222 31.63 8.67 -4.02
CA ASP A 222 32.38 9.86 -3.59
C ASP A 222 33.57 10.10 -4.54
N ASP A 223 34.15 11.31 -4.56
CA ASP A 223 35.34 11.60 -5.37
C ASP A 223 36.48 10.60 -5.04
N VAL A 224 36.70 9.63 -5.93
CA VAL A 224 37.72 8.58 -5.73
C VAL A 224 39.03 9.03 -6.38
N SER A 225 40.10 9.05 -5.59
CA SER A 225 41.45 9.28 -6.10
C SER A 225 41.79 8.30 -7.22
N GLY A 226 42.17 8.84 -8.39
CA GLY A 226 42.53 8.04 -9.57
C GLY A 226 41.40 7.77 -10.55
N CYS A 227 40.18 8.25 -10.30
CA CYS A 227 39.12 8.30 -11.29
C CYS A 227 38.95 9.75 -11.79
N SER A 228 39.63 10.12 -12.86
CA SER A 228 39.61 11.50 -13.40
C SER A 228 38.24 11.96 -13.89
N CYS A 229 37.30 11.04 -14.06
CA CYS A 229 35.96 11.29 -14.58
C CYS A 229 34.84 10.98 -13.60
N CYS A 230 35.16 10.42 -12.44
CA CYS A 230 34.19 10.27 -11.36
C CYS A 230 33.95 11.68 -10.82
N LYS A 231 32.78 12.24 -11.13
CA LYS A 231 32.33 13.48 -10.52
C LYS A 231 31.40 13.13 -9.38
N ALA A 232 31.49 13.85 -8.27
CA ALA A 232 30.52 13.75 -7.17
C ALA A 232 29.08 13.98 -7.68
N HIS A 233 28.38 12.88 -7.99
CA HIS A 233 27.00 12.83 -8.46
C HIS A 233 26.31 11.60 -7.87
N VAL A 234 25.01 11.45 -8.08
CA VAL A 234 24.13 10.40 -7.52
C VAL A 234 24.40 8.99 -8.11
N ASN A 235 25.59 8.79 -8.68
CA ASN A 235 25.93 7.60 -9.43
C ASN A 235 26.49 6.51 -8.53
N THR A 236 26.13 5.27 -8.85
CA THR A 236 26.61 4.09 -8.14
C THR A 236 27.79 3.43 -8.85
N GLY A 237 28.14 3.82 -10.09
CA GLY A 237 29.36 3.29 -10.72
C GLY A 237 29.80 3.99 -12.00
N TYR A 238 31.09 3.83 -12.32
CA TYR A 238 31.74 4.28 -13.54
C TYR A 238 32.63 3.19 -14.14
N LEU A 239 32.64 3.14 -15.47
CA LEU A 239 33.56 2.37 -16.29
C LEU A 239 34.49 3.34 -17.03
N LEU A 240 35.81 3.15 -16.91
CA LEU A 240 36.83 3.77 -17.75
C LEU A 240 37.31 2.77 -18.79
N GLN A 241 37.02 3.05 -20.06
CA GLN A 241 37.44 2.27 -21.21
C GLN A 241 38.05 3.21 -22.25
N ASN A 242 39.30 2.96 -22.65
CA ASN A 242 40.01 3.75 -23.65
C ASN A 242 40.04 5.27 -23.37
N GLY A 243 40.10 5.67 -22.10
CA GLY A 243 40.08 7.09 -21.68
C GLY A 243 38.68 7.72 -21.63
N ALA A 244 37.64 7.03 -22.09
CA ALA A 244 36.25 7.47 -21.98
C ALA A 244 35.60 6.90 -20.72
N CYS A 245 34.75 7.69 -20.09
CA CYS A 245 34.04 7.28 -18.89
C CYS A 245 32.54 7.14 -19.12
N THR A 246 32.02 6.01 -18.69
CA THR A 246 30.62 5.64 -18.82
C THR A 246 30.03 5.45 -17.43
N GLU A 247 28.92 6.12 -17.16
CA GLU A 247 28.14 5.95 -15.92
C GLU A 247 27.29 4.68 -16.02
N LEU A 248 27.24 3.91 -14.93
CA LEU A 248 26.67 2.55 -14.95
C LEU A 248 25.30 2.44 -14.27
N GLY A 249 25.02 3.26 -13.25
CA GLY A 249 23.77 3.22 -12.48
C GLY A 249 23.56 4.45 -11.61
N ASP A 250 22.33 4.67 -11.16
CA ASP A 250 21.92 5.74 -10.26
C ASP A 250 21.39 5.15 -8.94
N LEU A 251 21.74 5.74 -7.81
CA LEU A 251 21.30 5.23 -6.50
C LEU A 251 19.78 5.39 -6.32
N SER A 252 19.17 6.38 -6.97
CA SER A 252 17.74 6.70 -6.83
C SER A 252 16.79 5.70 -7.49
N THR A 253 17.31 4.76 -8.27
CA THR A 253 16.54 3.82 -9.10
C THR A 253 16.76 2.35 -8.69
N SER A 254 17.13 2.13 -7.42
CA SER A 254 17.45 0.80 -6.93
C SER A 254 16.24 -0.14 -6.90
N ASP A 255 16.43 -1.37 -7.34
CA ASP A 255 15.43 -2.45 -7.23
C ASP A 255 16.08 -3.74 -6.73
N TRP A 256 15.46 -4.37 -5.72
CA TRP A 256 15.95 -5.60 -5.10
C TRP A 256 15.20 -6.80 -5.70
N MET A 257 15.93 -7.81 -6.15
CA MET A 257 15.37 -9.04 -6.72
C MET A 257 16.02 -10.30 -6.11
N PRO A 258 15.33 -11.45 -6.10
CA PRO A 258 15.95 -12.72 -5.73
C PRO A 258 17.13 -13.04 -6.65
N PHE A 259 18.23 -13.56 -6.09
CA PHE A 259 19.38 -14.01 -6.88
C PHE A 259 19.06 -15.29 -7.66
N SER A 260 18.36 -16.22 -7.01
CA SER A 260 17.85 -17.46 -7.60
C SER A 260 16.56 -17.89 -6.89
N ASP A 261 16.01 -19.04 -7.30
CA ASP A 261 14.84 -19.65 -6.65
C ASP A 261 15.15 -20.17 -5.23
N ASP A 262 16.44 -20.32 -4.88
CA ASP A 262 16.86 -20.67 -3.52
C ASP A 262 17.33 -19.40 -2.78
N PRO A 263 16.59 -18.93 -1.76
CA PRO A 263 16.95 -17.73 -1.00
C PRO A 263 18.31 -17.86 -0.28
N ASN A 264 18.83 -19.08 -0.10
CA ASN A 264 20.14 -19.30 0.51
C ASN A 264 21.32 -19.00 -0.43
N GLU A 265 21.08 -18.83 -1.73
CA GLU A 265 22.15 -18.52 -2.68
C GLU A 265 22.53 -17.04 -2.69
N GLY A 266 21.63 -16.14 -2.27
CA GLY A 266 21.94 -14.73 -2.12
C GLY A 266 20.82 -13.77 -2.53
N VAL A 267 21.20 -12.54 -2.90
CA VAL A 267 20.27 -11.49 -3.30
C VAL A 267 20.84 -10.61 -4.40
N THR A 268 19.97 -10.09 -5.26
CA THR A 268 20.34 -9.17 -6.35
C THR A 268 19.85 -7.76 -6.07
N LEU A 269 20.68 -6.77 -6.41
CA LEU A 269 20.31 -5.35 -6.47
C LEU A 269 20.62 -4.77 -7.84
N GLU A 270 19.65 -4.15 -8.50
CA GLU A 270 19.86 -3.44 -9.75
C GLU A 270 19.71 -1.93 -9.58
N TYR A 271 20.61 -1.18 -10.22
CA TYR A 271 20.54 0.26 -10.36
C TYR A 271 20.34 0.61 -11.83
N ASP A 272 19.37 1.46 -12.12
CA ASP A 272 19.10 1.92 -13.47
C ASP A 272 19.58 3.35 -13.70
N LYS A 273 20.05 3.64 -14.91
CA LYS A 273 20.33 5.03 -15.29
C LYS A 273 19.90 5.31 -16.71
N MET A 274 19.23 6.44 -16.90
CA MET A 274 18.94 6.96 -18.22
C MET A 274 20.10 7.85 -18.68
N ASP A 275 20.75 7.49 -19.78
CA ASP A 275 21.73 8.35 -20.44
C ASP A 275 21.00 9.58 -20.99
N SER A 276 21.32 10.75 -20.47
CA SER A 276 20.68 12.02 -20.83
C SER A 276 20.99 12.45 -22.27
N LEU A 277 22.09 11.98 -22.87
CA LEU A 277 22.50 12.37 -24.22
C LEU A 277 21.85 11.50 -25.29
N ASN A 278 21.70 10.20 -25.02
CA ASN A 278 21.25 9.23 -26.02
C ASN A 278 19.87 8.62 -25.72
N HIS A 279 19.24 8.98 -24.60
CA HIS A 279 18.01 8.38 -24.07
C HIS A 279 18.06 6.84 -23.97
N LYS A 280 19.27 6.28 -23.89
CA LYS A 280 19.47 4.85 -23.70
C LYS A 280 19.55 4.56 -22.22
N LYS A 281 18.72 3.63 -21.75
CA LYS A 281 18.85 3.08 -20.40
C LYS A 281 20.17 2.29 -20.34
N ARG A 282 20.84 2.34 -19.20
CA ARG A 282 21.90 1.41 -18.79
C ARG A 282 21.53 0.90 -17.41
N SER A 283 21.94 -0.31 -17.08
CA SER A 283 21.74 -0.83 -15.74
C SER A 283 22.99 -1.51 -15.20
N MET A 284 23.11 -1.47 -13.87
CA MET A 284 24.18 -2.08 -13.11
C MET A 284 23.56 -3.01 -12.08
N LYS A 285 23.82 -4.30 -12.25
CA LYS A 285 23.29 -5.37 -11.41
C LYS A 285 24.39 -5.88 -10.48
N TRP A 286 24.12 -5.88 -9.18
CA TRP A 286 24.92 -6.53 -8.16
C TRP A 286 24.28 -7.85 -7.77
N ASP A 287 25.02 -8.93 -7.94
CA ASP A 287 24.66 -10.27 -7.50
C ASP A 287 25.47 -10.61 -6.25
N PHE A 288 24.82 -10.53 -5.09
CA PHE A 288 25.43 -10.86 -3.81
C PHE A 288 25.28 -12.35 -3.54
N VAL A 289 26.36 -13.09 -3.67
CA VAL A 289 26.36 -14.56 -3.48
C VAL A 289 26.69 -14.89 -2.02
N CYS A 290 25.85 -15.71 -1.40
CA CYS A 290 26.09 -16.22 -0.05
C CYS A 290 27.26 -17.20 -0.02
N ASP A 291 28.25 -16.88 0.80
CA ASP A 291 29.32 -17.79 1.19
C ASP A 291 29.70 -17.45 2.63
N SER A 292 29.49 -18.39 3.56
CA SER A 292 29.72 -18.18 4.99
C SER A 292 31.18 -17.87 5.34
N ASP A 293 32.13 -18.24 4.48
CA ASP A 293 33.56 -18.06 4.68
C ASP A 293 34.11 -16.83 3.91
N ALA A 294 33.32 -16.24 3.02
CA ALA A 294 33.74 -15.11 2.21
C ALA A 294 33.91 -13.81 3.03
N LYS A 295 34.95 -13.05 2.69
CA LYS A 295 35.27 -11.76 3.32
C LYS A 295 34.58 -10.56 2.69
N GLY A 296 33.89 -10.74 1.56
CA GLY A 296 33.30 -9.65 0.78
C GLY A 296 34.25 -9.11 -0.27
N GLU A 297 34.19 -9.67 -1.49
CA GLU A 297 34.96 -9.18 -2.63
C GLU A 297 34.19 -9.31 -3.95
N ILE A 298 34.57 -8.49 -4.93
CA ILE A 298 34.09 -8.63 -6.31
C ILE A 298 34.84 -9.81 -6.93
N THR A 299 34.11 -10.84 -7.32
CA THR A 299 34.66 -12.02 -7.98
C THR A 299 34.63 -11.89 -9.50
N GLU A 300 33.63 -11.17 -10.03
CA GLU A 300 33.45 -11.01 -11.47
C GLU A 300 32.74 -9.69 -11.82
N VAL A 301 33.08 -9.12 -12.97
CA VAL A 301 32.31 -8.03 -13.60
C VAL A 301 32.14 -8.35 -15.08
N ILE A 302 30.91 -8.49 -15.56
CA ILE A 302 30.56 -8.81 -16.94
C ILE A 302 29.83 -7.63 -17.57
N GLU A 303 30.34 -7.12 -18.70
CA GLU A 303 29.58 -6.21 -19.55
C GLU A 303 28.76 -7.01 -20.58
N ARG A 304 27.43 -6.96 -20.47
CA ARG A 304 26.53 -7.56 -21.46
C ARG A 304 26.08 -6.52 -22.48
N SER A 305 26.33 -6.83 -23.75
CA SER A 305 25.86 -6.06 -24.92
C SER A 305 24.36 -6.23 -25.18
N LEU A 306 23.53 -6.14 -24.15
CA LEU A 306 22.08 -6.15 -24.23
C LEU A 306 21.56 -4.78 -24.71
N THR A 307 20.27 -4.72 -25.03
CA THR A 307 19.55 -3.46 -25.28
C THR A 307 18.42 -3.34 -24.27
N PRO A 308 18.60 -2.61 -23.14
CA PRO A 308 19.74 -1.74 -22.80
C PRO A 308 21.03 -2.48 -22.36
N PRO A 309 22.23 -1.85 -22.49
CA PRO A 309 23.47 -2.42 -21.99
C PRO A 309 23.43 -2.59 -20.47
N ARG A 310 24.00 -3.69 -19.98
CA ARG A 310 24.00 -4.04 -18.56
C ARG A 310 25.39 -4.45 -18.08
N THR A 311 25.78 -3.96 -16.92
CA THR A 311 26.99 -4.40 -16.21
C THR A 311 26.56 -5.25 -15.03
N GLU A 312 26.99 -6.52 -14.99
CA GLU A 312 26.69 -7.46 -13.92
C GLU A 312 27.93 -7.65 -13.04
N ILE A 313 27.77 -7.55 -11.72
CA ILE A 313 28.85 -7.57 -10.74
C ILE A 313 28.53 -8.69 -9.76
N THR A 314 29.40 -9.70 -9.68
CA THR A 314 29.27 -10.77 -8.69
C THR A 314 30.08 -10.39 -7.46
N PHE A 315 29.44 -10.36 -6.30
CA PHE A 315 30.04 -10.02 -5.02
C PHE A 315 29.79 -11.12 -3.99
N THR A 316 30.83 -11.86 -3.63
CA THR A 316 30.68 -13.01 -2.72
C THR A 316 30.91 -12.55 -1.28
N THR A 317 29.93 -12.77 -0.40
CA THR A 317 29.99 -12.33 1.00
C THR A 317 29.09 -13.13 1.93
N LYS A 318 29.54 -13.36 3.17
CA LYS A 318 28.71 -13.96 4.23
C LYS A 318 27.47 -13.15 4.60
N HIS A 319 27.47 -11.85 4.28
CA HIS A 319 26.35 -10.94 4.55
C HIS A 319 25.18 -11.11 3.56
N ALA A 320 25.40 -11.84 2.47
CA ALA A 320 24.36 -12.24 1.52
C ALA A 320 23.65 -13.52 1.95
N CYS A 321 24.14 -14.19 2.99
CA CYS A 321 23.46 -15.34 3.56
C CYS A 321 22.24 -14.88 4.34
N PRO A 322 21.06 -15.43 4.04
CA PRO A 322 19.81 -14.94 4.60
C PRO A 322 19.73 -15.17 6.11
N ILE A 323 19.18 -14.20 6.85
CA ILE A 323 18.90 -14.33 8.28
C ILE A 323 17.41 -14.59 8.44
N ASP A 324 17.04 -15.69 9.08
CA ASP A 324 15.65 -15.95 9.46
C ASP A 324 15.23 -14.95 10.55
N PRO A 325 14.31 -14.02 10.27
CA PRO A 325 13.88 -13.02 11.26
C PRO A 325 13.10 -13.63 12.44
N LEU A 326 12.58 -14.85 12.30
CA LEU A 326 11.82 -15.55 13.36
C LEU A 326 12.72 -16.30 14.33
N HIS A 327 13.98 -16.57 13.96
CA HIS A 327 14.98 -17.14 14.83
C HIS A 327 16.00 -16.06 15.20
N PRO A 328 15.81 -15.31 16.31
CA PRO A 328 16.82 -14.36 16.75
C PRO A 328 18.14 -15.09 16.95
N SER A 329 19.11 -14.75 16.10
CA SER A 329 20.48 -15.24 16.22
C SER A 329 20.96 -15.05 17.66
N PRO A 330 21.63 -16.04 18.28
CA PRO A 330 22.14 -15.90 19.63
C PRO A 330 23.00 -14.63 19.69
N SER A 331 22.58 -13.68 20.53
CA SER A 331 23.26 -12.40 20.70
C SER A 331 24.77 -12.63 20.83
N PRO A 332 25.62 -11.82 20.16
CA PRO A 332 27.05 -11.89 20.38
C PRO A 332 27.30 -11.61 21.86
N THR A 333 27.86 -12.59 22.56
CA THR A 333 28.32 -12.47 23.94
C THR A 333 29.25 -11.25 24.01
N ALA A 334 28.73 -10.16 24.60
CA ALA A 334 29.50 -8.95 24.78
C ALA A 334 30.68 -9.25 25.72
N SER A 335 31.89 -9.28 25.19
CA SER A 335 33.11 -9.14 25.97
C SER A 335 33.13 -7.73 26.55
N VAL A 336 32.64 -7.61 27.78
CA VAL A 336 32.63 -6.37 28.56
C VAL A 336 34.06 -5.89 28.75
N THR A 337 34.43 -4.85 28.01
CA THR A 337 35.56 -3.98 28.36
C THR A 337 34.97 -2.69 28.90
N THR A 338 35.02 -2.52 30.22
CA THR A 338 34.56 -1.32 30.93
C THR A 338 35.39 -0.10 30.51
N LYS A 339 34.73 0.92 29.98
CA LYS A 339 35.28 2.29 29.96
C LYS A 339 34.19 3.29 30.38
N ASN A 340 34.46 3.93 31.53
CA ASN A 340 33.67 4.99 32.13
C ASN A 340 33.48 6.18 31.18
N THR A 341 32.25 6.68 31.06
CA THR A 341 31.98 8.09 30.74
C THR A 341 30.63 8.55 31.30
N SER A 342 30.67 9.79 31.82
CA SER A 342 29.75 10.48 32.73
C SER A 342 28.41 10.96 32.08
N PRO A 343 27.45 11.53 32.86
CA PRO A 343 26.04 11.61 32.51
C PRO A 343 25.65 12.91 31.80
N SER A 344 24.61 12.88 30.96
CA SER A 344 23.97 14.06 30.38
C SER A 344 22.45 14.10 30.63
N SER A 345 22.07 15.15 31.36
CA SER A 345 20.82 15.93 31.35
C SER A 345 19.49 15.28 30.94
N SER A 346 18.64 15.10 31.95
CA SER A 346 17.19 14.88 31.85
C SER A 346 16.44 16.13 31.36
N THR A 347 15.73 16.02 30.23
CA THR A 347 14.70 16.96 29.79
C THR A 347 13.38 16.66 30.50
N GLY A 348 12.77 17.69 31.10
CA GLY A 348 11.60 17.58 31.98
C GLY A 348 10.33 17.16 31.26
N GLY A 349 9.71 16.08 31.77
CA GLY A 349 8.38 15.64 31.38
C GLY A 349 7.30 16.55 31.94
N LEU A 350 6.40 17.01 31.08
CA LEU A 350 5.16 17.69 31.48
C LEU A 350 4.31 16.73 32.32
N SER A 351 3.97 17.17 33.53
CA SER A 351 3.13 16.44 34.48
C SER A 351 1.79 16.05 33.83
N GLY A 352 1.50 14.74 33.82
CA GLY A 352 0.27 14.18 33.24
C GLY A 352 -1.04 14.73 33.80
N GLY A 353 -1.00 15.46 34.92
CA GLY A 353 -2.16 16.18 35.47
C GLY A 353 -2.68 17.29 34.55
N TYR A 354 -1.82 17.94 33.76
CA TYR A 354 -2.25 18.99 32.83
C TYR A 354 -3.01 18.41 31.63
N THR A 355 -2.51 17.31 31.08
CA THR A 355 -3.15 16.62 29.94
C THR A 355 -4.55 16.12 30.32
N PHE A 356 -4.71 15.57 31.53
CA PHE A 356 -6.03 15.10 32.01
C PHE A 356 -7.04 16.25 32.14
N MET A 357 -6.63 17.40 32.68
CA MET A 357 -7.50 18.57 32.81
C MET A 357 -7.99 19.10 31.45
N VAL A 358 -7.12 19.12 30.44
CA VAL A 358 -7.49 19.56 29.08
C VAL A 358 -8.55 18.64 28.46
N VAL A 359 -8.41 17.32 28.63
CA VAL A 359 -9.38 16.35 28.10
C VAL A 359 -10.75 16.51 28.75
N VAL A 360 -10.81 16.66 30.08
CA VAL A 360 -12.08 16.81 30.82
C VAL A 360 -12.83 18.08 30.38
N VAL A 361 -12.12 19.20 30.22
CA VAL A 361 -12.73 20.47 29.77
C VAL A 361 -13.29 20.34 28.35
N CYS A 362 -12.56 19.67 27.44
CA CYS A 362 -13.05 19.40 26.09
C CYS A 362 -14.31 18.52 26.08
N CYS A 363 -14.37 17.46 26.89
CA CYS A 363 -15.55 16.60 26.98
C CYS A 363 -16.80 17.35 27.47
N ILE A 364 -16.65 18.22 28.48
CA ILE A 364 -17.76 19.03 29.00
C ILE A 364 -18.25 20.02 27.94
N ALA A 365 -17.33 20.66 27.21
CA ALA A 365 -17.69 21.59 26.13
C ALA A 365 -18.48 20.90 25.01
N CYS A 366 -18.04 19.71 24.58
CA CYS A 366 -18.75 18.91 23.56
C CYS A 366 -20.15 18.49 24.04
N PHE A 367 -20.29 18.08 25.31
CA PHE A 367 -21.57 17.67 25.88
C PHE A 367 -22.57 18.84 25.92
N VAL A 368 -22.15 20.01 26.39
CA VAL A 368 -23.01 21.21 26.44
C VAL A 368 -23.43 21.65 25.02
N PHE A 369 -22.51 21.61 24.06
CA PHE A 369 -22.83 21.95 22.67
C PHE A 369 -23.85 20.97 22.06
N GLY A 370 -23.70 19.67 22.34
CA GLY A 370 -24.67 18.66 21.93
C GLY A 370 -26.07 18.93 22.46
N LEU A 371 -26.19 19.30 23.74
CA LEU A 371 -27.49 19.65 24.35
C LEU A 371 -28.12 20.88 23.71
N ILE A 372 -27.34 21.91 23.40
CA ILE A 372 -27.83 23.14 22.75
C ILE A 372 -28.35 22.83 21.34
N VAL A 373 -27.58 22.07 20.54
CA VAL A 373 -27.98 21.69 19.17
C VAL A 373 -29.25 20.83 19.19
N ASN A 374 -29.36 19.90 20.14
CA ASN A 374 -30.52 19.02 20.25
C ASN A 374 -31.79 19.81 20.63
N LYS A 375 -31.67 20.77 21.56
CA LYS A 375 -32.76 21.69 21.91
C LYS A 375 -33.21 22.53 20.70
N TYR A 376 -32.26 23.09 19.96
CA TYR A 376 -32.56 23.90 18.77
C TYR A 376 -33.25 23.10 17.65
N ARG A 377 -32.90 21.81 17.49
CA ARG A 377 -33.59 20.90 16.59
C ARG A 377 -35.01 20.58 17.03
N SER A 378 -35.24 20.43 18.34
CA SER A 378 -36.56 20.17 18.90
C SER A 378 -37.51 21.35 18.67
N ASP A 379 -37.04 22.57 18.91
CA ASP A 379 -37.85 23.79 18.75
C ASP A 379 -38.23 24.05 17.27
N LYS A 380 -37.33 23.75 16.32
CA LYS A 380 -37.65 23.86 14.89
C LYS A 380 -38.66 22.81 14.39
N LYS A 381 -38.74 21.64 15.02
CA LYS A 381 -39.75 20.63 14.67
C LYS A 381 -41.14 21.03 15.19
N GLY A 382 -41.24 21.73 16.32
CA GLY A 382 -42.51 22.24 16.86
C GLY A 382 -43.19 23.28 15.97
N ASN A 383 -42.43 24.20 15.37
CA ASN A 383 -43.00 25.28 14.56
C ASN A 383 -43.51 24.86 13.17
N LYS A 384 -43.18 23.66 12.67
CA LYS A 384 -43.74 23.17 11.41
C LYS A 384 -45.13 22.55 11.54
N TYR A 385 -45.61 22.27 12.76
CA TYR A 385 -46.94 21.71 13.00
C TYR A 385 -48.01 22.75 13.39
N GLN A 386 -47.66 24.04 13.50
CA GLN A 386 -48.63 25.12 13.72
C GLN A 386 -48.94 25.96 12.47
N GLN A 387 -48.41 25.58 11.30
CA GLN A 387 -48.71 26.23 10.01
C GLN A 387 -49.33 25.28 8.98
N LEU A 388 -50.01 24.22 9.44
CA LEU A 388 -50.92 23.41 8.63
C LEU A 388 -52.29 23.39 9.29
#